data_AF-A0A250I8K0-F1
#
_entry.id   AF-A0A250I8K0-F1
#
_cell.length_a   1.000
_cell.length_b   1.000
_cell.length_c   1.000
_cell.angle_alpha   90.00
_cell.angle_beta   90.00
_cell.angle_gamma   90.00
#
_symmetry.space_group_name_H-M   'P 1'
#
loop_
_entity.id
_entity.type
_entity.pdbx_description
1 polymer ?
#
loop_
_entity_poly.entity_id
_entity_poly.type
_entity_poly.pdbx_seq_one_letter_code
_entity_poly.pdbx_strand_id
1 'polypeptide(L)'
;MRTRAVAFLALGALVAGGCANPAGRLREAERENQRLSGEVAELTRAVQSVNAYTEELRAPGAAGRSFRMYYSPASLEQMASQLFPLRMAARNFHQQLQGEVILERLSDVRFGADNTFTCRATLRGENIRYTGSVPKMYQARVRQFQSGVASGVVADLVVELSMSPDNTLLARAHATRTKLRVNSDSSAEDMLRGQMNDRVLRTPFSFSLSIPGGNVVPRGMLLTANHLVITYAPE
;
A
#
# COMPACT_ATOMS: atom_id res chain seq x y z
N MET A 1 -43.12 -33.97 -27.44
CA MET A 1 -42.80 -32.59 -26.99
C MET A 1 -41.28 -32.52 -26.83
N ARG A 2 -40.60 -32.04 -27.87
CA ARG A 2 -39.86 -30.76 -27.96
C ARG A 2 -38.52 -30.73 -27.21
N THR A 3 -37.50 -30.95 -28.05
CA THR A 3 -36.06 -30.67 -27.97
C THR A 3 -35.70 -29.20 -27.75
N ARG A 4 -34.47 -28.97 -27.25
CA ARG A 4 -33.36 -28.13 -27.80
C ARG A 4 -32.47 -27.64 -26.64
N ALA A 5 -31.27 -28.18 -26.42
CA ALA A 5 -30.03 -28.01 -27.19
C ALA A 5 -29.69 -26.53 -27.41
N VAL A 6 -28.86 -25.98 -26.50
CA VAL A 6 -28.30 -24.63 -26.59
C VAL A 6 -26.99 -24.69 -27.38
N ALA A 7 -26.96 -23.93 -28.47
CA ALA A 7 -25.89 -23.84 -29.43
C ALA A 7 -24.72 -22.99 -28.90
N PHE A 8 -23.49 -23.49 -29.07
CA PHE A 8 -22.27 -22.70 -29.03
C PHE A 8 -22.08 -21.99 -30.37
N LEU A 9 -22.06 -20.66 -30.34
CA LEU A 9 -21.62 -19.81 -31.44
C LEU A 9 -20.10 -19.68 -31.37
N ALA A 10 -19.40 -20.39 -32.25
CA ALA A 10 -18.01 -20.11 -32.60
C ALA A 10 -18.01 -19.29 -33.90
N LEU A 11 -17.67 -18.01 -33.79
CA LEU A 11 -17.40 -17.14 -34.94
C LEU A 11 -15.89 -16.91 -35.00
N GLY A 12 -15.29 -17.37 -36.09
CA GLY A 12 -13.87 -17.25 -36.36
C GLY A 12 -13.46 -15.94 -37.01
N ALA A 13 -12.16 -15.66 -36.92
CA ALA A 13 -11.29 -14.89 -37.83
C ALA A 13 -9.90 -14.92 -37.13
N LEU A 14 -8.75 -15.27 -37.73
CA LEU A 14 -8.24 -14.90 -39.03
C LEU A 14 -7.19 -15.91 -39.53
N VAL A 15 -7.13 -16.00 -40.85
CA VAL A 15 -6.15 -16.73 -41.67
C VAL A 15 -4.96 -15.79 -41.99
N ALA A 16 -3.80 -16.42 -42.26
CA ALA A 16 -2.69 -15.98 -43.12
C ALA A 16 -1.49 -15.22 -42.51
N GLY A 17 -0.33 -15.86 -42.64
CA GLY A 17 0.84 -15.23 -43.28
C GLY A 17 2.00 -14.81 -42.37
N GLY A 18 3.06 -15.63 -42.33
CA GLY A 18 4.39 -15.20 -41.88
C GLY A 18 5.14 -16.28 -41.11
N CYS A 19 6.30 -16.69 -41.62
CA CYS A 19 7.23 -17.61 -40.96
C CYS A 19 7.60 -17.12 -39.55
N ALA A 20 6.92 -17.62 -38.53
CA ALA A 20 7.24 -17.32 -37.14
C ALA A 20 7.49 -18.64 -36.40
N ASN A 21 8.74 -18.80 -35.95
CA ASN A 21 9.31 -19.95 -35.27
C ASN A 21 8.31 -20.60 -34.28
N PRO A 22 7.99 -21.90 -34.41
CA PRO A 22 7.08 -22.61 -33.50
C PRO A 22 7.60 -22.62 -32.04
N ALA A 23 8.92 -22.55 -31.85
CA ALA A 23 9.55 -22.45 -30.53
C ALA A 23 9.29 -21.09 -29.83
N GLY A 24 9.02 -20.02 -30.57
CA GLY A 24 8.70 -18.69 -30.01
C GLY A 24 7.27 -18.65 -29.46
N ARG A 25 6.30 -19.19 -30.24
CA ARG A 25 4.89 -19.27 -29.82
C ARG A 25 4.70 -20.22 -28.63
N LEU A 26 5.47 -21.31 -28.55
CA LEU A 26 5.46 -22.21 -27.39
C LEU A 26 6.00 -21.52 -26.13
N ARG A 27 7.08 -20.73 -26.23
CA ARG A 27 7.61 -19.96 -25.09
C ARG A 27 6.70 -18.81 -24.67
N GLU A 28 6.00 -18.18 -25.60
CA GLU A 28 4.97 -17.18 -25.29
C GLU A 28 3.77 -17.84 -24.61
N ALA A 29 3.29 -18.99 -25.11
CA ALA A 29 2.22 -19.76 -24.50
C ALA A 29 2.60 -20.33 -23.12
N GLU A 30 3.87 -20.71 -22.90
CA GLU A 30 4.38 -21.13 -21.58
C GLU A 30 4.47 -19.97 -20.60
N ARG A 31 4.92 -18.78 -21.05
CA ARG A 31 4.93 -17.56 -20.22
C ARG A 31 3.53 -17.09 -19.89
N GLU A 32 2.61 -17.20 -20.84
CA GLU A 32 1.19 -16.88 -20.64
C GLU A 32 0.54 -17.89 -19.69
N ASN A 33 0.84 -19.19 -19.80
CA ASN A 33 0.40 -20.20 -18.82
C ASN A 33 0.96 -19.94 -17.43
N GLN A 34 2.23 -19.57 -17.29
CA GLN A 34 2.84 -19.24 -16.00
C GLN A 34 2.17 -18.00 -15.39
N ARG A 35 1.88 -16.98 -16.20
CA ARG A 35 1.16 -15.78 -15.78
C ARG A 35 -0.27 -16.11 -15.33
N LEU A 36 -1.01 -16.86 -16.15
CA LEU A 36 -2.37 -17.31 -15.83
C LEU A 36 -2.39 -18.21 -14.58
N SER A 37 -1.36 -19.03 -14.38
CA SER A 37 -1.22 -19.86 -13.16
C SER A 37 -0.99 -19.00 -11.91
N GLY A 38 -0.23 -17.91 -12.04
CA GLY A 38 -0.06 -16.90 -10.99
C GLY A 38 -1.38 -16.20 -10.66
N GLU A 39 -2.10 -15.72 -11.68
CA GLU A 39 -3.41 -15.08 -11.54
C GLU A 39 -4.46 -16.04 -10.94
N VAL A 40 -4.44 -17.33 -11.32
CA VAL A 40 -5.29 -18.37 -10.72
C VAL A 40 -4.91 -18.65 -9.28
N ALA A 41 -3.63 -18.63 -8.90
CA ALA A 41 -3.21 -18.80 -7.52
C ALA A 41 -3.65 -17.61 -6.65
N GLU A 42 -3.56 -16.39 -7.16
CA GLU A 42 -4.06 -15.17 -6.51
C GLU A 42 -5.59 -15.20 -6.35
N LEU A 43 -6.31 -15.57 -7.42
CA LEU A 43 -7.76 -15.77 -7.39
C LEU A 43 -8.16 -16.90 -6.42
N THR A 44 -7.39 -17.98 -6.34
CA THR A 44 -7.65 -19.07 -5.40
C THR A 44 -7.47 -18.63 -3.96
N ARG A 45 -6.44 -17.81 -3.65
CA ARG A 45 -6.30 -17.20 -2.32
C ARG A 45 -7.44 -16.23 -2.00
N ALA A 46 -7.86 -15.44 -2.98
CA ALA A 46 -9.02 -14.54 -2.82
C ALA A 46 -10.32 -15.32 -2.62
N VAL A 47 -10.50 -16.45 -3.31
CA VAL A 47 -11.65 -17.35 -3.12
C VAL A 47 -11.56 -18.07 -1.78
N GLN A 48 -10.38 -18.48 -1.31
CA GLN A 48 -10.18 -19.04 0.02
C GLN A 48 -10.51 -18.04 1.12
N SER A 49 -10.14 -16.77 0.97
CA SER A 49 -10.52 -15.72 1.93
C SER A 49 -12.03 -15.42 1.91
N VAL A 50 -12.67 -15.49 0.74
CA VAL A 50 -14.14 -15.40 0.61
C VAL A 50 -14.84 -16.65 1.18
N ASN A 51 -14.23 -17.83 1.05
CA ASN A 51 -14.76 -19.07 1.62
C ASN A 51 -14.63 -19.07 3.14
N ALA A 52 -13.50 -18.64 3.69
CA ALA A 52 -13.36 -18.38 5.13
C ALA A 52 -14.39 -17.34 5.61
N TYR A 53 -14.62 -16.28 4.83
CA TYR A 53 -15.68 -15.30 5.07
C TYR A 53 -17.09 -15.93 5.09
N THR A 54 -17.40 -16.89 4.21
CA THR A 54 -18.70 -17.58 4.19
C THR A 54 -18.84 -18.67 5.25
N GLU A 55 -17.75 -19.33 5.66
CA GLU A 55 -17.75 -20.27 6.78
C GLU A 55 -17.95 -19.56 8.12
N GLU A 56 -17.32 -18.40 8.32
CA GLU A 56 -17.59 -17.55 9.49
C GLU A 56 -19.03 -17.03 9.53
N LEU A 57 -19.66 -16.78 8.38
CA LEU A 57 -21.08 -16.41 8.30
C LEU A 57 -22.03 -17.58 8.59
N ARG A 58 -21.58 -18.83 8.35
CA ARG A 58 -22.41 -20.02 8.48
C ARG A 58 -22.36 -20.69 9.85
N ALA A 59 -21.35 -20.43 10.69
CA ALA A 59 -21.20 -21.08 11.99
C ALA A 59 -22.26 -20.59 13.00
N PRO A 60 -23.34 -21.38 13.27
CA PRO A 60 -24.36 -20.97 14.20
C PRO A 60 -23.95 -21.48 15.60
N GLY A 61 -23.60 -20.55 16.50
CA GLY A 61 -23.61 -20.85 17.94
C GLY A 61 -22.27 -20.82 18.71
N ALA A 62 -21.16 -20.38 18.13
CA ALA A 62 -19.87 -20.25 18.86
C ALA A 62 -19.40 -18.79 19.06
N ALA A 63 -20.05 -17.80 18.45
CA ALA A 63 -19.63 -16.42 18.55
C ALA A 63 -20.27 -15.73 19.76
N GLY A 64 -19.49 -15.47 20.82
CA GLY A 64 -19.74 -14.26 21.60
C GLY A 64 -19.87 -13.07 20.63
N ARG A 65 -20.82 -12.15 20.86
CA ARG A 65 -21.28 -11.12 19.90
C ARG A 65 -20.12 -10.39 19.19
N SER A 66 -19.61 -10.97 18.11
CA SER A 66 -18.61 -10.35 17.26
C SER A 66 -19.31 -9.55 16.19
N PHE A 67 -18.81 -8.37 15.88
CA PHE A 67 -19.33 -7.54 14.80
C PHE A 67 -18.19 -7.03 13.92
N ARG A 68 -18.51 -6.62 12.69
CA ARG A 68 -17.53 -6.14 11.72
C ARG A 68 -17.75 -4.66 11.42
N MET A 69 -16.67 -3.89 11.37
CA MET A 69 -16.68 -2.54 10.83
C MET A 69 -16.00 -2.51 9.48
N TYR A 70 -16.55 -1.71 8.57
CA TYR A 70 -16.10 -1.59 7.19
C TYR A 70 -15.59 -0.17 6.95
N TYR A 71 -14.32 -0.06 6.57
CA TYR A 71 -13.69 1.22 6.26
C TYR A 71 -13.45 1.32 4.77
N SER A 72 -14.08 2.29 4.14
CA SER A 72 -13.83 2.65 2.74
C SER A 72 -12.53 3.46 2.61
N PRO A 73 -11.92 3.56 1.42
CA PRO A 73 -10.76 4.42 1.21
C PRO A 73 -11.01 5.88 1.62
N ALA A 74 -12.18 6.43 1.27
CA ALA A 74 -12.57 7.79 1.64
C ALA A 74 -12.70 7.96 3.16
N SER A 75 -13.22 6.95 3.85
CA SER A 75 -13.29 6.94 5.32
C SER A 75 -11.90 6.96 5.94
N LEU A 76 -10.94 6.20 5.38
CA LEU A 76 -9.56 6.18 5.86
C LEU A 76 -8.86 7.53 5.61
N GLU A 77 -9.08 8.17 4.45
CA GLU A 77 -8.56 9.51 4.18
C GLU A 77 -9.13 10.55 5.16
N GLN A 78 -10.43 10.49 5.43
CA GLN A 78 -11.07 11.39 6.39
C GLN A 78 -10.52 11.18 7.80
N MET A 79 -10.35 9.93 8.24
CA MET A 79 -9.74 9.62 9.54
C MET A 79 -8.28 10.10 9.60
N ALA A 80 -7.50 9.86 8.55
CA ALA A 80 -6.12 10.33 8.46
C ALA A 80 -6.02 11.85 8.52
N SER A 81 -6.96 12.58 7.89
CA SER A 81 -6.94 14.04 7.89
C SER A 81 -7.06 14.68 9.27
N GLN A 82 -7.70 13.99 10.22
CA GLN A 82 -7.82 14.43 11.62
C GLN A 82 -6.50 14.31 12.39
N LEU A 83 -5.53 13.54 11.87
CA LEU A 83 -4.24 13.33 12.51
C LEU A 83 -3.18 14.34 12.05
N PHE A 84 -3.46 15.16 11.02
CA PHE A 84 -2.50 16.12 10.47
C PHE A 84 -2.58 17.50 11.14
N PRO A 85 -1.44 18.23 11.23
CA PRO A 85 -0.12 17.85 10.73
C PRO A 85 0.65 16.91 11.66
N LEU A 86 1.29 15.88 11.10
CA LEU A 86 2.23 15.02 11.86
C LEU A 86 3.65 15.52 11.68
N ARG A 87 4.33 15.82 12.79
CA ARG A 87 5.72 16.31 12.79
C ARG A 87 6.69 15.19 13.13
N MET A 88 7.71 15.03 12.31
CA MET A 88 8.78 14.05 12.50
C MET A 88 10.12 14.78 12.51
N ALA A 89 11.03 14.40 13.41
CA ALA A 89 12.37 14.99 13.41
C ALA A 89 13.14 14.55 12.14
N ALA A 90 13.77 15.50 11.43
CA ALA A 90 14.51 15.23 10.20
C ALA A 90 15.67 14.22 10.41
N ARG A 91 16.20 14.14 11.64
CA ARG A 91 17.23 13.17 12.03
C ARG A 91 16.80 11.72 11.86
N ASN A 92 15.49 11.45 11.89
CA ASN A 92 14.92 10.12 11.68
C ASN A 92 15.10 9.68 10.21
N PHE A 93 15.18 10.64 9.28
CA PHE A 93 15.46 10.40 7.87
C PHE A 93 16.96 10.32 7.61
N HIS A 94 17.75 11.21 8.23
CA HIS A 94 19.21 11.17 8.14
C HIS A 94 19.88 11.80 9.36
N GLN A 95 20.85 11.14 9.99
CA GLN A 95 21.49 11.60 11.24
C GLN A 95 22.13 13.00 11.14
N GLN A 96 22.58 13.38 9.95
CA GLN A 96 23.17 14.70 9.66
C GLN A 96 22.13 15.73 9.20
N LEU A 97 20.83 15.44 9.29
CA LEU A 97 19.76 16.40 9.03
C LEU A 97 19.12 16.85 10.35
N GLN A 98 19.03 18.16 10.53
CA GLN A 98 18.28 18.84 11.57
C GLN A 98 17.03 19.49 10.97
N GLY A 99 16.07 19.83 11.83
CA GLY A 99 14.76 20.37 11.45
C GLY A 99 13.64 19.35 11.60
N GLU A 100 12.49 19.66 11.02
CA GLU A 100 11.29 18.84 11.08
C GLU A 100 10.80 18.51 9.67
N VAL A 101 10.25 17.32 9.50
CA VAL A 101 9.49 16.91 8.32
C VAL A 101 8.04 16.80 8.75
N ILE A 102 7.19 17.58 8.11
CA ILE A 102 5.77 17.68 8.40
C ILE A 102 5.02 16.89 7.34
N LEU A 103 4.28 15.86 7.74
CA LEU A 103 3.29 15.22 6.89
C LEU A 103 2.02 16.05 6.92
N GLU A 104 1.70 16.67 5.79
CA GLU A 104 0.60 17.61 5.64
C GLU A 104 -0.70 16.92 5.22
N ARG A 105 -0.59 15.87 4.40
CA ARG A 105 -1.76 15.19 3.84
C ARG A 105 -1.43 13.76 3.41
N LEU A 106 -2.40 12.87 3.59
CA LEU A 106 -2.51 11.59 2.89
C LEU A 106 -3.73 11.66 1.95
N SER A 107 -3.58 11.18 0.72
CA SER A 107 -4.65 11.14 -0.30
C SER A 107 -4.48 9.96 -1.25
N ASP A 108 -5.40 9.81 -2.19
CA ASP A 108 -5.36 8.79 -3.24
C ASP A 108 -5.28 7.35 -2.69
N VAL A 109 -5.99 7.06 -1.59
CA VAL A 109 -6.03 5.73 -0.98
C VAL A 109 -6.72 4.75 -1.92
N ARG A 110 -6.07 3.63 -2.22
CA ARG A 110 -6.62 2.54 -3.04
C ARG A 110 -6.23 1.21 -2.45
N PHE A 111 -7.20 0.31 -2.28
CA PHE A 111 -6.90 -1.04 -1.81
C PHE A 111 -6.39 -1.90 -2.96
N GLY A 112 -5.39 -2.71 -2.65
CA GLY A 112 -4.72 -3.64 -3.54
C GLY A 112 -4.85 -5.07 -3.06
N ALA A 113 -4.14 -5.97 -3.74
CA ALA A 113 -4.03 -7.37 -3.35
C ALA A 113 -3.19 -7.54 -2.07
N ASP A 114 -3.24 -8.73 -1.48
CA ASP A 114 -2.36 -9.16 -0.39
C ASP A 114 -2.32 -8.21 0.83
N ASN A 115 -3.49 -7.72 1.27
CA ASN A 115 -3.60 -6.77 2.38
C ASN A 115 -2.78 -5.48 2.21
N THR A 116 -2.53 -5.06 0.96
CA THR A 116 -1.85 -3.80 0.67
C THR A 116 -2.82 -2.71 0.27
N PHE A 117 -2.48 -1.46 0.58
CA PHE A 117 -3.11 -0.29 -0.01
C PHE A 117 -2.05 0.70 -0.47
N THR A 118 -2.35 1.45 -1.52
CA THR A 118 -1.50 2.55 -1.98
C THR A 118 -2.06 3.87 -1.49
N CYS A 119 -1.19 4.82 -1.14
CA CYS A 119 -1.59 6.18 -0.84
C CYS A 119 -0.50 7.17 -1.26
N ARG A 120 -0.86 8.44 -1.35
CA ARG A 120 0.04 9.56 -1.63
C ARG A 120 0.20 10.42 -0.39
N ALA A 121 1.44 10.56 0.06
CA ALA A 121 1.84 11.42 1.15
C ALA A 121 2.43 12.74 0.66
N THR A 122 1.95 13.84 1.22
CA THR A 122 2.49 15.18 0.99
C THR A 122 3.26 15.64 2.22
N LEU A 123 4.55 15.85 2.06
CA LEU A 123 5.49 16.20 3.12
C LEU A 123 6.06 17.60 2.88
N ARG A 124 6.39 18.33 3.94
CA ARG A 124 7.09 19.61 3.90
C ARG A 124 8.22 19.63 4.92
N GLY A 125 9.42 20.01 4.50
CA GLY A 125 10.52 20.26 5.43
C GLY A 125 10.39 21.63 6.08
N GLU A 126 10.57 21.70 7.39
CA GLU A 126 10.62 22.94 8.16
C GLU A 126 11.97 23.04 8.89
N ASN A 127 12.66 24.18 8.73
CA ASN A 127 13.98 24.43 9.31
C ASN A 127 15.04 23.35 8.97
N ILE A 128 14.97 22.75 7.78
CA ILE A 128 15.88 21.68 7.36
C ILE A 128 17.31 22.20 7.19
N ARG A 129 18.25 21.63 7.93
CA ARG A 129 19.68 21.95 7.87
C ARG A 129 20.51 20.68 7.84
N TYR A 130 21.56 20.65 7.03
CA TYR A 130 22.55 19.58 7.04
C TYR A 130 23.72 19.98 7.93
N THR A 131 24.08 19.12 8.88
CA THR A 131 25.10 19.37 9.89
C THR A 131 26.43 18.66 9.62
N GLY A 132 26.49 17.81 8.59
CA GLY A 132 27.73 17.16 8.18
C GLY A 132 28.68 18.10 7.44
N SER A 133 29.97 17.76 7.44
CA SER A 133 30.97 18.44 6.60
C SER A 133 30.74 18.09 5.13
N VAL A 134 30.47 19.09 4.29
CA VAL A 134 30.25 18.91 2.85
C VAL A 134 31.48 19.43 2.09
N PRO A 135 32.15 18.60 1.28
CA PRO A 135 33.24 19.05 0.41
C PRO A 135 32.75 20.19 -0.51
N LYS A 136 33.62 21.19 -0.78
CA LYS A 136 33.24 22.41 -1.52
C LYS A 136 32.49 22.12 -2.82
N MET A 137 32.91 21.10 -3.57
CA MET A 137 32.31 20.69 -4.84
C MET A 137 30.83 20.25 -4.74
N TYR A 138 30.36 19.82 -3.56
CA TYR A 138 28.99 19.32 -3.35
C TYR A 138 28.07 20.31 -2.60
N GLN A 139 28.59 21.44 -2.12
CA GLN A 139 27.82 22.39 -1.30
C GLN A 139 26.60 22.96 -2.04
N ALA A 140 26.74 23.28 -3.33
CA ALA A 140 25.63 23.76 -4.14
C ALA A 140 24.51 22.72 -4.26
N ARG A 141 24.86 21.45 -4.49
CA ARG A 141 23.91 20.34 -4.59
C ARG A 141 23.19 20.08 -3.26
N VAL A 142 23.92 20.13 -2.14
CA VAL A 142 23.30 19.98 -0.80
C VAL A 142 22.32 21.11 -0.50
N ARG A 143 22.66 22.36 -0.84
CA ARG A 143 21.74 23.50 -0.68
C ARG A 143 20.49 23.36 -1.56
N GLN A 144 20.65 22.93 -2.80
CA GLN A 144 19.51 22.66 -3.70
C GLN A 144 18.60 21.56 -3.15
N PHE A 145 19.19 20.47 -2.64
CA PHE A 145 18.44 19.39 -1.99
C PHE A 145 17.69 19.86 -0.75
N GLN A 146 18.36 20.59 0.15
CA GLN A 146 17.73 21.18 1.34
C GLN A 146 16.54 22.07 0.96
N SER A 147 16.72 22.94 -0.03
CA SER A 147 15.64 23.79 -0.53
C SER A 147 14.51 22.97 -1.13
N GLY A 148 14.82 21.90 -1.88
CA GLY A 148 13.82 20.99 -2.46
C GLY A 148 12.96 20.33 -1.39
N VAL A 149 13.59 19.76 -0.35
CA VAL A 149 12.90 19.14 0.78
C VAL A 149 12.08 20.16 1.57
N ALA A 150 12.62 21.36 1.79
CA ALA A 150 11.91 22.43 2.49
C ALA A 150 10.66 22.92 1.73
N SER A 151 10.72 23.01 0.41
CA SER A 151 9.56 23.37 -0.42
C SER A 151 8.51 22.26 -0.53
N GLY A 152 8.90 21.02 -0.23
CA GLY A 152 8.00 19.88 -0.03
C GLY A 152 8.26 18.72 -0.99
N VAL A 153 7.81 17.56 -0.54
CA VAL A 153 8.02 16.25 -1.17
C VAL A 153 6.67 15.55 -1.31
N VAL A 154 6.42 14.94 -2.47
CA VAL A 154 5.30 14.02 -2.67
C VAL A 154 5.86 12.61 -2.73
N ALA A 155 5.37 11.73 -1.86
CA ALA A 155 5.76 10.33 -1.83
C ALA A 155 4.55 9.43 -2.15
N ASP A 156 4.68 8.57 -3.14
CA ASP A 156 3.72 7.50 -3.39
C ASP A 156 4.17 6.29 -2.55
N LEU A 157 3.27 5.80 -1.69
CA LEU A 157 3.51 4.75 -0.72
C LEU A 157 2.67 3.51 -1.05
N VAL A 158 3.25 2.33 -0.86
CA VAL A 158 2.55 1.07 -0.71
C VAL A 158 2.59 0.72 0.78
N VAL A 159 1.45 0.38 1.36
CA VAL A 159 1.32 0.06 2.77
C VAL A 159 0.73 -1.32 2.91
N GLU A 160 1.47 -2.23 3.53
CA GLU A 160 1.01 -3.55 3.90
C GLU A 160 0.39 -3.50 5.30
N LEU A 161 -0.82 -4.03 5.44
CA LEU A 161 -1.52 -4.13 6.70
C LEU A 161 -1.40 -5.55 7.26
N SER A 162 -1.20 -5.65 8.56
CA SER A 162 -1.22 -6.91 9.29
C SER A 162 -1.78 -6.72 10.69
N MET A 163 -2.24 -7.81 11.29
CA MET A 163 -2.64 -7.87 12.69
C MET A 163 -1.50 -8.45 13.51
N SER A 164 -1.08 -7.74 14.55
CA SER A 164 -0.11 -8.27 15.51
C SER A 164 -0.77 -9.32 16.43
N PRO A 165 0.04 -10.16 17.12
CA PRO A 165 -0.46 -11.07 18.15
C PRO A 165 -1.21 -10.36 19.28
N ASP A 166 -0.85 -9.11 19.56
CA ASP A 166 -1.47 -8.27 20.61
C ASP A 166 -2.74 -7.57 20.13
N ASN A 167 -3.30 -8.00 19.00
CA ASN A 167 -4.48 -7.42 18.38
C ASN A 167 -4.32 -5.94 17.98
N THR A 168 -3.12 -5.52 17.62
CA THR A 168 -2.87 -4.17 17.09
C THR A 168 -2.71 -4.21 15.58
N LEU A 169 -3.28 -3.21 14.90
CA LEU A 169 -3.10 -3.07 13.46
C LEU A 169 -1.69 -2.53 13.20
N LEU A 170 -0.89 -3.27 12.44
CA LEU A 170 0.43 -2.86 11.99
C LEU A 170 0.35 -2.44 10.52
N ALA A 171 0.84 -1.24 10.22
CA ALA A 171 0.98 -0.75 8.86
C ALA A 171 2.47 -0.61 8.50
N ARG A 172 2.93 -1.44 7.57
CA ARG A 172 4.29 -1.35 7.05
C ARG A 172 4.27 -0.59 5.74
N ALA A 173 4.85 0.61 5.75
CA ALA A 173 4.91 1.45 4.57
C ALA A 173 6.20 1.20 3.76
N HIS A 174 6.11 1.43 2.47
CA HIS A 174 7.25 1.46 1.54
C HIS A 174 7.01 2.55 0.50
N ALA A 175 7.93 3.51 0.37
CA ALA A 175 7.91 4.52 -0.67
C ALA A 175 8.36 3.93 -2.01
N THR A 176 7.46 3.90 -2.99
CA THR A 176 7.77 3.43 -4.36
C THR A 176 8.31 4.57 -5.21
N ARG A 177 7.82 5.79 -4.98
CA ARG A 177 8.25 7.00 -5.67
C ARG A 177 8.31 8.16 -4.68
N THR A 178 9.29 9.03 -4.87
CA THR A 178 9.38 10.33 -4.20
C THR A 178 9.65 11.40 -5.24
N LYS A 179 9.02 12.56 -5.12
CA LYS A 179 9.21 13.69 -6.02
C LYS A 179 9.39 14.96 -5.22
N LEU A 180 10.46 15.70 -5.50
CA LEU A 180 10.66 17.04 -4.93
C LEU A 180 9.78 18.04 -5.68
N ARG A 181 9.13 18.97 -4.97
CA ARG A 181 8.30 20.00 -5.60
C ARG A 181 9.11 21.01 -6.40
N VAL A 182 10.34 21.28 -5.97
CA VAL A 182 11.29 22.15 -6.66
C VAL A 182 12.67 21.51 -6.67
N ASN A 183 13.53 21.93 -7.60
CA ASN A 183 14.88 21.39 -7.77
C ASN A 183 14.87 19.86 -7.90
N SER A 184 13.90 19.32 -8.65
CA SER A 184 13.75 17.88 -8.86
C SER A 184 14.92 17.34 -9.66
N ASP A 185 15.59 16.35 -9.09
CA ASP A 185 16.69 15.63 -9.70
C ASP A 185 16.52 14.15 -9.33
N SER A 186 16.62 13.25 -10.32
CA SER A 186 16.31 11.83 -10.12
C SER A 186 17.25 11.19 -9.09
N SER A 187 18.53 11.57 -9.08
CA SER A 187 19.49 11.05 -8.12
C SER A 187 19.16 11.49 -6.69
N ALA A 188 18.76 12.75 -6.51
CA ALA A 188 18.33 13.27 -5.21
C ALA A 188 17.02 12.62 -4.71
N GLU A 189 16.07 12.39 -5.62
CA GLU A 189 14.81 11.70 -5.33
C GLU A 189 15.04 10.23 -4.96
N ASP A 190 15.88 9.51 -5.71
CA ASP A 190 16.22 8.13 -5.42
C ASP A 190 16.92 7.96 -4.07
N MET A 191 17.85 8.87 -3.76
CA MET A 191 18.51 8.92 -2.46
C MET A 191 17.51 9.15 -1.33
N LEU A 192 16.58 10.09 -1.50
CA LEU A 192 15.55 10.38 -0.50
C LEU A 192 14.63 9.18 -0.29
N ARG A 193 14.16 8.54 -1.36
CA ARG A 193 13.37 7.30 -1.31
C ARG A 193 14.10 6.20 -0.54
N GLY A 194 15.37 5.96 -0.86
CA GLY A 194 16.20 4.97 -0.16
C GLY A 194 16.28 5.25 1.34
N GLN A 195 16.63 6.48 1.72
CA GLN A 195 16.70 6.87 3.14
C GLN A 195 15.34 6.77 3.86
N MET A 196 14.24 7.13 3.20
CA MET A 196 12.90 6.97 3.76
C MET A 196 12.58 5.50 4.07
N ASN A 197 12.84 4.60 3.12
CA ASN A 197 12.58 3.17 3.29
C ASN A 197 13.50 2.53 4.34
N ASP A 198 14.80 2.85 4.31
CA ASP A 198 15.80 2.20 5.16
C ASP A 198 15.69 2.62 6.63
N ARG A 199 15.15 3.83 6.91
CA ARG A 199 15.14 4.41 8.25
C ARG A 199 13.76 4.66 8.81
N VAL A 200 12.93 5.41 8.09
CA VAL A 200 11.65 5.90 8.63
C VAL A 200 10.55 4.86 8.47
N LEU A 201 10.44 4.27 7.28
CA LEU A 201 9.36 3.34 6.94
C LEU A 201 9.71 1.88 7.24
N ARG A 202 10.95 1.62 7.69
CA ARG A 202 11.42 0.27 8.08
C ARG A 202 10.58 -0.34 9.19
N THR A 203 10.19 0.48 10.17
CA THR A 203 9.42 0.05 11.35
C THR A 203 7.93 0.19 11.05
N PRO A 204 7.13 -0.88 11.21
CA PRO A 204 5.69 -0.78 11.08
C PRO A 204 5.10 0.23 12.07
N PHE A 205 4.13 1.01 11.60
CA PHE A 205 3.34 1.89 12.45
C PHE A 205 2.23 1.08 13.12
N SER A 206 2.15 1.12 14.44
CA SER A 206 1.09 0.47 15.20
C SER A 206 -0.09 1.42 15.40
N PHE A 207 -1.29 0.98 15.06
CA PHE A 207 -2.53 1.70 15.30
C PHE A 207 -3.39 0.89 16.26
N SER A 208 -3.85 1.55 17.33
CA SER A 208 -4.92 1.00 18.15
C SER A 208 -6.25 1.24 17.43
N LEU A 209 -6.96 0.16 17.15
CA LEU A 209 -8.34 0.20 16.67
C LEU A 209 -9.36 0.05 17.81
N SER A 210 -8.92 0.19 19.07
CA SER A 210 -9.81 0.14 20.23
C SER A 210 -10.92 1.18 20.12
N ILE A 211 -12.18 0.76 20.28
CA ILE A 211 -13.33 1.65 20.22
C ILE A 211 -13.47 2.35 21.59
N PRO A 212 -13.40 3.69 21.66
CA PRO A 212 -13.53 4.40 22.93
C PRO A 212 -14.86 4.07 23.62
N GLY A 213 -14.81 3.61 24.87
CA GLY A 213 -15.98 3.25 25.66
C GLY A 213 -16.62 1.90 25.34
N GLY A 214 -16.03 1.10 24.44
CA GLY A 214 -16.46 -0.26 24.15
C GLY A 214 -15.55 -1.30 24.80
N ASN A 215 -16.13 -2.30 25.48
CA ASN A 215 -15.42 -3.49 25.97
C ASN A 215 -15.17 -4.49 24.82
N VAL A 216 -14.63 -4.01 23.71
CA VAL A 216 -14.44 -4.78 22.49
C VAL A 216 -13.08 -4.49 21.86
N VAL A 217 -12.40 -5.56 21.46
CA VAL A 217 -11.08 -5.51 20.84
C VAL A 217 -11.14 -6.04 19.41
N PRO A 218 -10.32 -5.49 18.50
CA PRO A 218 -10.13 -6.10 17.19
C PRO A 218 -9.59 -7.52 17.36
N ARG A 219 -10.07 -8.47 16.57
CA ARG A 219 -9.62 -9.88 16.57
C ARG A 219 -9.23 -10.37 15.18
N GLY A 220 -9.67 -9.67 14.15
CA GLY A 220 -9.41 -10.05 12.77
C GLY A 220 -9.41 -8.85 11.84
N MET A 221 -8.65 -8.99 10.77
CA MET A 221 -8.55 -8.00 9.70
C MET A 221 -8.63 -8.72 8.36
N LEU A 222 -9.44 -8.17 7.46
CA LEU A 222 -9.48 -8.58 6.06
C LEU A 222 -9.47 -7.33 5.19
N LEU A 223 -8.50 -7.22 4.28
CA LEU A 223 -8.57 -6.22 3.23
C LEU A 223 -9.19 -6.83 1.97
N THR A 224 -10.19 -6.15 1.44
CA THR A 224 -10.81 -6.46 0.15
C THR A 224 -10.48 -5.34 -0.84
N ALA A 225 -10.82 -5.50 -2.12
CA ALA A 225 -10.65 -4.45 -3.12
C ALA A 225 -11.36 -3.13 -2.77
N ASN A 226 -12.38 -3.15 -1.90
CA ASN A 226 -13.23 -1.99 -1.61
C ASN A 226 -13.27 -1.58 -0.13
N HIS A 227 -12.93 -2.49 0.79
CA HIS A 227 -13.05 -2.26 2.22
C HIS A 227 -11.88 -2.87 2.99
N LEU A 228 -11.41 -2.14 4.00
CA LEU A 228 -10.75 -2.72 5.16
C LEU A 228 -11.84 -3.16 6.15
N VAL A 229 -11.87 -4.44 6.48
CA VAL A 229 -12.84 -5.03 7.39
C VAL A 229 -12.12 -5.39 8.68
N ILE A 230 -12.62 -4.88 9.80
CA ILE A 230 -12.10 -5.21 11.13
C ILE A 230 -13.20 -5.94 11.90
N THR A 231 -12.89 -7.16 12.34
CA THR A 231 -13.77 -7.94 13.21
C THR A 231 -13.45 -7.62 14.66
N TYR A 232 -14.45 -7.20 15.41
CA TYR A 232 -14.37 -6.94 16.85
C TYR A 232 -15.07 -8.04 17.63
N ALA A 233 -14.55 -8.35 18.81
CA ALA A 233 -15.19 -9.23 19.78
C ALA A 233 -15.05 -8.65 21.19
N PRO A 234 -15.87 -9.08 22.16
CA PRO A 234 -15.67 -8.73 23.56
C PRO A 234 -14.25 -9.05 24.04
N GLU A 235 -13.73 -8.22 24.94
CA GLU A 235 -12.44 -8.46 25.62
C GLU A 235 -12.40 -9.82 26.34
#